data_AF-A0A0A6NZM7-F1
#
_entry.id   AF-A0A0A6NZM7-F1
#
_cell.length_a   1.000
_cell.length_b   1.000
_cell.length_c   1.000
_cell.angle_alpha   90.00
_cell.angle_beta   90.00
_cell.angle_gamma   90.00
#
_symmetry.space_group_name_H-M   'P 1'
#
loop_
_entity.id
_entity.type
_entity.pdbx_description
1 polymer ?
#
loop_
_entity_poly.entity_id
_entity_poly.type
_entity_poly.pdbx_seq_one_letter_code
_entity_poly.pdbx_strand_id
1 'polypeptide(L)'
;MKEEFIQHHISQQFNKELAELRNQVLSMGGLVEEQLTNAIIALSTHNYQLAKQVYSDDYKVNALEVTIDEESTRILAIRQPTARDLRLVMAVIKTIPDLET
;
A
#
# COMPACT_ATOMS: atom_id res chain seq x y z
N MET A 1 -11.08 27.28 22.79
CA MET A 1 -9.78 27.59 22.18
C MET A 1 -8.77 26.43 22.25
N LYS A 2 -8.47 25.81 23.41
CA LYS A 2 -7.57 24.64 23.47
C LYS A 2 -8.15 23.36 22.83
N GLU A 3 -9.43 23.06 23.03
CA GLU A 3 -10.08 21.86 22.46
C GLU A 3 -10.18 21.90 20.93
N GLU A 4 -10.47 23.07 20.37
CA GLU A 4 -10.56 23.30 18.92
C GLU A 4 -9.20 23.10 18.23
N PHE A 5 -8.11 23.52 18.90
CA PHE A 5 -6.74 23.31 18.43
C PHE A 5 -6.35 21.82 18.46
N ILE A 6 -6.71 21.09 19.52
CA ILE A 6 -6.46 19.65 19.66
C ILE A 6 -7.25 18.85 18.61
N GLN A 7 -8.54 19.16 18.42
CA GLN A 7 -9.38 18.49 17.43
C GLN A 7 -8.86 18.71 16.00
N HIS A 8 -8.38 19.92 15.69
CA HIS A 8 -7.77 20.22 14.41
C HIS A 8 -6.50 19.40 14.16
N HIS A 9 -5.60 19.31 15.14
CA HIS A 9 -4.39 18.49 15.04
C HIS A 9 -4.67 17.00 14.87
N ILE A 10 -5.67 16.46 15.58
CA ILE A 10 -6.08 15.05 15.45
C ILE A 10 -6.57 14.77 14.02
N SER A 11 -7.39 15.67 13.46
CA SER A 11 -7.92 15.53 12.09
C SER A 11 -6.82 15.66 11.03
N GLN A 12 -5.89 16.61 11.18
CA GLN A 12 -4.76 16.75 10.25
C GLN A 12 -3.87 15.51 10.23
N GLN A 13 -3.54 14.98 11.42
CA GLN A 13 -2.72 13.78 11.52
C GLN A 13 -3.41 12.57 10.90
N PHE A 14 -4.72 12.40 11.12
CA PHE A 14 -5.48 11.31 10.50
C PHE A 14 -5.53 11.42 8.97
N ASN A 15 -5.75 12.62 8.43
CA ASN A 15 -5.71 12.83 6.97
C ASN A 15 -4.33 12.52 6.37
N LYS A 16 -3.26 12.80 7.12
CA LYS A 16 -1.89 12.45 6.71
C LYS A 16 -1.69 10.93 6.67
N GLU A 17 -2.15 10.21 7.68
CA GLU A 17 -2.11 8.74 7.73
C GLU A 17 -2.85 8.10 6.54
N LEU A 18 -4.05 8.61 6.19
CA LEU A 18 -4.79 8.14 5.01
C LEU A 18 -4.07 8.45 3.69
N ALA A 19 -3.42 9.61 3.59
CA ALA A 19 -2.63 9.96 2.41
C ALA A 19 -1.38 9.08 2.27
N GLU A 20 -0.72 8.77 3.39
CA GLU A 20 0.42 7.85 3.44
C GLU A 20 0.01 6.43 3.04
N LEU A 21 -1.10 5.92 3.58
CA LEU A 21 -1.65 4.61 3.20
C LEU A 21 -1.90 4.52 1.69
N ARG A 22 -2.52 5.55 1.11
CA ARG A 22 -2.74 5.62 -0.34
C ARG A 22 -1.43 5.64 -1.12
N ASN A 23 -0.42 6.38 -0.65
CA ASN A 23 0.87 6.44 -1.32
C ASN A 23 1.59 5.08 -1.29
N GLN A 24 1.49 4.33 -0.19
CA GLN A 24 2.05 2.98 -0.10
C GLN A 24 1.41 2.04 -1.12
N VAL A 25 0.08 2.08 -1.27
CA VAL A 25 -0.63 1.29 -2.30
C VAL A 25 -0.16 1.66 -3.71
N LEU A 26 0.02 2.96 -4.00
CA LEU A 26 0.55 3.41 -5.29
C LEU A 26 1.99 2.94 -5.51
N SER A 27 2.83 2.94 -4.47
CA SER A 27 4.19 2.41 -4.55
C SER A 27 4.21 0.90 -4.80
N MET A 28 3.34 0.13 -4.14
CA MET A 28 3.17 -1.31 -4.40
C MET A 28 2.75 -1.55 -5.85
N GLY A 29 1.76 -0.81 -6.36
CA GLY A 29 1.33 -0.91 -7.75
C GLY A 29 2.44 -0.59 -8.76
N GLY A 30 3.24 0.44 -8.52
CA GLY A 30 4.39 0.75 -9.38
C GLY A 30 5.47 -0.33 -9.37
N LEU A 31 5.70 -0.98 -8.24
CA LEU A 31 6.63 -2.10 -8.13
C LEU A 31 6.12 -3.33 -8.89
N VAL A 32 4.83 -3.66 -8.77
CA VAL A 32 4.19 -4.74 -9.52
C VAL A 32 4.27 -4.49 -11.03
N GLU A 33 4.01 -3.25 -11.47
CA GLU A 33 4.14 -2.85 -12.88
C GLU A 33 5.57 -3.02 -13.42
N GLU A 34 6.58 -2.65 -12.62
CA GLU A 34 7.99 -2.85 -12.95
C GLU A 34 8.34 -4.33 -13.07
N GLN A 35 7.92 -5.15 -12.10
CA GLN A 35 8.16 -6.59 -12.10
C GLN A 35 7.51 -7.28 -13.30
N LEU A 36 6.26 -6.92 -13.62
CA LEU A 36 5.56 -7.43 -14.80
C LEU A 36 6.30 -7.06 -16.09
N THR A 37 6.72 -5.80 -16.21
CA THR A 37 7.48 -5.32 -17.37
C THR A 37 8.78 -6.11 -17.53
N ASN A 38 9.53 -6.26 -16.44
CA ASN A 38 10.78 -7.01 -16.42
C ASN A 38 10.58 -8.51 -16.72
N ALA A 39 9.48 -9.11 -16.26
CA ALA A 39 9.12 -10.50 -16.57
C ALA A 39 8.88 -10.70 -18.07
N ILE A 40 8.13 -9.79 -18.69
CA ILE A 40 7.86 -9.81 -20.14
C ILE A 40 9.15 -9.65 -20.95
N ILE A 41 10.04 -8.71 -20.53
CA ILE A 41 11.34 -8.52 -21.17
C ILE A 41 12.21 -9.76 -21.01
N ALA A 42 12.28 -10.33 -19.80
CA ALA A 42 13.08 -11.51 -19.52
C ALA A 42 12.64 -12.71 -20.38
N LEU A 43 11.33 -12.91 -20.51
CA LEU A 43 10.76 -13.97 -21.33
C LEU A 43 11.05 -13.76 -22.83
N SER A 44 10.78 -12.56 -23.36
CA SER A 44 10.97 -12.27 -24.79
C SER A 44 12.44 -12.33 -25.22
N THR A 45 13.36 -11.93 -24.34
CA THR A 45 14.80 -11.92 -24.61
C THR A 45 15.55 -13.16 -24.14
N HIS A 46 14.84 -14.14 -23.56
CA HIS A 46 15.44 -15.33 -22.91
C HIS A 46 16.51 -14.96 -21.87
N ASN A 47 16.34 -13.82 -21.19
CA ASN A 47 17.29 -13.30 -20.22
C ASN A 47 17.05 -13.94 -18.84
N TYR A 48 17.75 -15.04 -18.58
CA TYR A 48 17.67 -15.77 -17.31
C TYR A 48 18.06 -14.92 -16.09
N GLN A 49 19.03 -14.00 -16.22
CA GLN A 49 19.43 -13.15 -15.10
C GLN A 49 18.32 -12.19 -14.69
N LEU A 50 17.64 -11.58 -15.66
CA LEU A 50 16.50 -10.70 -15.37
C LEU A 50 15.32 -11.48 -14.78
N ALA A 51 15.03 -12.68 -15.29
CA ALA A 51 13.99 -13.54 -14.72
C ALA A 51 14.30 -13.91 -13.26
N LYS A 52 15.56 -14.22 -12.95
CA LYS A 52 16.01 -14.49 -11.57
C LYS A 52 15.88 -13.26 -10.69
N GLN A 53 16.17 -12.07 -11.23
CA GLN A 53 15.99 -10.82 -10.50
C GLN A 53 14.52 -10.58 -10.16
N VAL A 54 13.60 -10.73 -11.13
CA VAL A 54 12.16 -10.60 -10.89
C VAL A 54 11.71 -11.55 -9.78
N TYR A 55 12.09 -12.84 -9.88
CA TYR A 55 11.79 -13.82 -8.83
C TYR A 55 12.36 -13.42 -7.46
N SER A 56 13.58 -12.87 -7.43
CA SER A 56 14.19 -12.42 -6.18
C SER A 56 13.63 -11.11 -5.66
N ASP A 57 12.93 -10.32 -6.48
CA ASP A 57 12.37 -9.02 -6.08
C ASP A 57 10.90 -9.14 -5.62
N ASP A 58 10.24 -10.26 -5.90
CA ASP A 58 8.87 -10.61 -5.49
C ASP A 58 8.59 -10.32 -4.01
N TYR A 59 9.49 -10.70 -3.11
CA TYR A 59 9.34 -10.47 -1.65
C TYR A 59 9.11 -9.01 -1.26
N LYS A 60 9.52 -8.05 -2.09
CA LYS A 60 9.31 -6.62 -1.85
C LYS A 60 7.82 -6.25 -1.92
N VAL A 61 7.07 -6.88 -2.82
CA VAL A 61 5.62 -6.70 -2.95
C VAL A 61 4.93 -7.27 -1.72
N ASN A 62 5.29 -8.48 -1.30
CA ASN A 62 4.74 -9.13 -0.09
C ASN A 62 5.04 -8.33 1.18
N ALA A 63 6.25 -7.76 1.29
CA ALA A 63 6.60 -6.90 2.40
C ALA A 63 5.75 -5.61 2.44
N LEU A 64 5.43 -5.04 1.27
CA LEU A 64 4.54 -3.88 1.17
C LEU A 64 3.10 -4.26 1.51
N GLU A 65 2.60 -5.40 1.06
CA GLU A 65 1.28 -5.91 1.41
C GLU A 65 1.11 -5.99 2.93
N VAL A 66 2.02 -6.69 3.61
CA VAL A 66 2.02 -6.82 5.08
C VAL A 66 2.06 -5.45 5.76
N THR A 67 2.93 -4.55 5.29
CA THR A 67 3.03 -3.19 5.84
C THR A 67 1.71 -2.41 5.70
N ILE A 68 1.06 -2.50 4.53
CA ILE A 68 -0.19 -1.78 4.27
C ILE A 68 -1.34 -2.39 5.10
N ASP A 69 -1.38 -3.71 5.27
CA ASP A 69 -2.38 -4.38 6.12
C ASP A 69 -2.25 -3.99 7.60
N GLU A 70 -1.02 -3.98 8.12
CA GLU A 70 -0.72 -3.56 9.49
C GLU A 70 -1.14 -2.10 9.75
N GLU A 71 -0.81 -1.19 8.83
CA GLU A 71 -1.20 0.22 8.96
C GLU A 71 -2.71 0.44 8.79
N SER A 72 -3.35 -0.31 7.89
CA SER A 72 -4.81 -0.30 7.75
C SER A 72 -5.49 -0.74 9.05
N THR A 73 -5.01 -1.84 9.64
CA THR A 73 -5.51 -2.36 10.92
C THR A 73 -5.29 -1.37 12.06
N ARG A 74 -4.11 -0.73 12.12
CA ARG A 74 -3.79 0.32 13.09
C ARG A 74 -4.75 1.50 12.99
N ILE A 75 -5.01 1.98 11.77
CA ILE A 75 -5.94 3.09 11.52
C ILE A 75 -7.35 2.74 12.01
N LEU A 76 -7.84 1.54 11.69
CA LEU A 76 -9.16 1.09 12.14
C LEU A 76 -9.26 1.02 13.67
N ALA A 77 -8.23 0.48 14.33
CA ALA A 77 -8.22 0.31 15.78
C ALA A 77 -8.21 1.64 16.55
N ILE A 78 -7.42 2.62 16.09
CA ILE A 78 -7.15 3.85 16.86
C ILE A 78 -8.09 5.00 16.47
N ARG A 79 -8.54 5.08 15.21
CA ARG A 79 -9.22 6.28 14.68
C ARG A 79 -10.74 6.18 14.62
N GLN A 80 -11.32 4.98 14.67
CA GLN A 80 -12.77 4.74 14.48
C GLN A 80 -13.36 5.63 13.35
N PRO A 81 -12.85 5.48 12.12
CA PRO A 81 -13.15 6.39 11.02
C PRO A 81 -14.63 6.51 10.69
N THR A 82 -15.02 7.66 10.15
CA THR A 82 -16.38 7.86 9.63
C THR A 82 -16.62 7.00 8.39
N ALA A 83 -17.89 6.85 7.97
CA ALA A 83 -18.29 5.93 6.89
C ALA A 83 -17.54 6.13 5.55
N ARG A 84 -17.05 7.34 5.25
CA ARG A 84 -16.25 7.59 4.03
C ARG A 84 -14.83 7.01 4.18
N ASP A 85 -14.17 7.33 5.29
CA ASP A 85 -12.77 6.96 5.51
C ASP A 85 -12.66 5.45 5.79
N LEU A 86 -13.64 4.88 6.49
CA LEU A 86 -13.76 3.44 6.68
C LEU A 86 -13.84 2.70 5.33
N ARG A 87 -14.62 3.21 4.38
CA ARG A 87 -14.71 2.61 3.03
C ARG A 87 -13.38 2.66 2.29
N LEU A 88 -12.61 3.73 2.46
CA LEU A 88 -11.27 3.83 1.86
C LEU A 88 -10.34 2.76 2.43
N VAL A 89 -10.25 2.65 3.76
CA VAL A 89 -9.37 1.67 4.42
C VAL A 89 -9.80 0.24 4.07
N MET A 90 -11.11 -0.04 4.07
CA MET A 90 -11.63 -1.35 3.66
C MET A 90 -11.37 -1.67 2.19
N ALA A 91 -11.38 -0.67 1.31
CA ALA A 91 -11.01 -0.87 -0.09
C ALA A 91 -9.54 -1.24 -0.20
N VAL A 92 -8.65 -0.53 0.50
CA VAL A 92 -7.22 -0.83 0.54
C VAL A 92 -6.96 -2.28 0.98
N ILE A 93 -7.52 -2.69 2.12
CA ILE A 93 -7.38 -4.05 2.67
C ILE A 93 -7.80 -5.12 1.65
N LYS A 94 -8.85 -4.85 0.87
CA LYS A 94 -9.34 -5.81 -0.13
C LYS A 94 -8.54 -5.81 -1.42
N THR A 95 -7.89 -4.69 -1.77
CA THR A 95 -7.17 -4.56 -3.03
C THR A 95 -5.72 -4.99 -2.95
N ILE A 96 -5.05 -4.85 -1.80
CA ILE A 96 -3.63 -5.21 -1.70
C ILE A 96 -3.34 -6.70 -1.96
N PRO A 97 -4.19 -7.68 -1.58
CA PRO A 97 -3.93 -9.07 -1.92
C PRO A 97 -4.05 -9.29 -3.43
N ASP A 98 -4.99 -8.59 -4.08
CA ASP A 98 -5.14 -8.63 -5.55
C ASP A 98 -3.95 -7.98 -6.28
N LEU A 99 -3.15 -7.14 -5.61
CA LEU A 99 -1.90 -6.58 -6.17
C LEU A 99 -0.70 -7.52 -5.98
N GLU A 100 -0.70 -8.34 -4.92
CA GLU A 100 0.38 -9.29 -4.65
C GLU A 100 0.28 -10.54 -5.53
N THR A 101 -0.94 -11.01 -5.78
CA THR A 101 -1.22 -12.25 -6.53
C THR A 101 -1.17 -12.05 -8.05
#